data_AF-M6WSF3-F1
#
_entry.id   AF-M6WSF3-F1
#
_cell.length_a   1.000
_cell.length_b   1.000
_cell.length_c   1.000
_cell.angle_alpha   90.00
_cell.angle_beta   90.00
_cell.angle_gamma   90.00
#
_symmetry.space_group_name_H-M   'P 1'
#
loop_
_entity.id
_entity.type
_entity.pdbx_description
1 polymer ?
#
loop_
_entity_poly.entity_id
_entity_poly.type
_entity_poly.pdbx_seq_one_letter_code
_entity_poly.pdbx_strand_id
1 'polypeptide(L)'
;MSFVNSLGIPNFEYGVIMGNSTLDPISSMIIPGDDDGRVSVDKSKLANMKDFLLVDKTHTFLMDATEVQEASLHFIQTGEFLKSE
;
A
#
# COMPACT_ATOMS: atom_id res chain seq x y z
N MET A 1 21.94 -1.46 -12.80
CA MET A 1 21.20 -1.31 -11.52
C MET A 1 20.12 -0.26 -11.75
N SER A 2 18.86 -0.52 -11.41
CA SER A 2 17.80 0.50 -11.53
C SER A 2 18.02 1.61 -10.50
N PHE A 3 17.73 2.87 -10.84
CA PHE A 3 17.77 4.00 -9.92
C PHE A 3 16.98 3.71 -8.63
N VAL A 4 15.77 3.14 -8.76
CA VAL A 4 14.90 2.82 -7.63
C VAL A 4 15.57 1.82 -6.66
N ASN A 5 16.30 0.82 -7.19
CA ASN A 5 16.99 -0.18 -6.37
C ASN A 5 18.27 0.36 -5.70
N SER A 6 18.69 1.58 -6.03
CA SER A 6 19.83 2.27 -5.39
C SER A 6 19.39 3.22 -4.28
N LEU A 7 18.09 3.46 -4.14
CA LEU A 7 17.54 4.29 -3.07
C LEU A 7 17.67 3.56 -1.73
N GLY A 8 18.04 4.30 -0.70
CA GLY A 8 18.05 3.81 0.68
C GLY A 8 16.64 3.70 1.25
N ILE A 9 16.55 3.12 2.45
CA ILE A 9 15.31 3.03 3.21
C ILE A 9 14.93 4.44 3.73
N PRO A 10 13.64 4.84 3.73
CA PRO A 10 13.22 6.13 4.28
C PRO A 10 13.66 6.31 5.74
N ASN A 11 14.14 7.50 6.09
CA ASN A 11 14.69 7.85 7.41
C ASN A 11 13.77 8.76 8.24
N PHE A 12 12.46 8.66 8.01
CA PHE A 12 11.39 9.38 8.70
C PHE A 12 10.25 8.41 9.00
N GLU A 13 9.25 8.82 9.79
CA GLU A 13 8.07 7.99 10.04
C GLU A 13 7.15 7.98 8.81
N TYR A 14 6.74 6.78 8.38
CA TYR A 14 5.80 6.58 7.29
C TYR A 14 5.00 5.29 7.51
N GLY A 15 3.79 5.27 6.98
CA GLY A 15 2.96 4.07 6.89
C GLY A 15 2.77 3.68 5.42
N VAL A 16 2.36 2.43 5.19
CA VAL A 16 2.02 1.93 3.85
C VAL A 16 0.57 1.49 3.84
N ILE A 17 -0.23 2.05 2.93
CA ILE A 17 -1.58 1.58 2.61
C ILE A 17 -1.50 0.84 1.27
N MET A 18 -2.06 -0.36 1.21
CA MET A 18 -1.99 -1.24 0.03
C MET A 18 -3.36 -1.84 -0.30
N GLY A 19 -3.70 -1.88 -1.59
CA GLY A 19 -4.87 -2.62 -2.08
C GLY A 19 -4.58 -4.12 -2.24
N ASN A 20 -5.60 -4.97 -2.32
CA ASN A 20 -5.42 -6.40 -2.62
C ASN A 20 -6.45 -6.98 -3.61
N SER A 21 -7.17 -6.13 -4.34
CA SER A 21 -8.10 -6.56 -5.39
C SER A 21 -7.70 -6.03 -6.77
N THR A 22 -8.10 -6.75 -7.82
CA THR A 22 -7.75 -6.42 -9.21
C THR A 22 -9.00 -6.34 -10.09
N LEU A 23 -8.99 -5.41 -11.05
CA LEU A 23 -9.95 -5.36 -12.17
C LEU A 23 -9.33 -5.87 -13.48
N ASP A 24 -8.04 -6.21 -13.48
CA ASP A 24 -7.31 -6.74 -14.63
C ASP A 24 -6.69 -8.12 -14.24
N PRO A 25 -7.47 -9.21 -14.39
CA PRO A 25 -7.03 -10.54 -14.01
C PRO A 25 -5.80 -11.03 -14.80
N ILE A 26 -5.60 -10.55 -16.02
CA ILE A 26 -4.48 -10.97 -16.87
C ILE A 26 -3.18 -10.39 -16.34
N SER A 27 -3.16 -9.09 -16.02
CA SER A 27 -2.00 -8.45 -15.43
C SER A 27 -1.67 -9.01 -14.05
N SER A 28 -2.68 -9.30 -13.22
CA SER A 28 -2.52 -9.91 -11.89
C SER A 28 -1.91 -11.31 -11.96
N MET A 29 -2.24 -12.15 -12.96
CA MET A 29 -1.61 -13.48 -13.12
C MET A 29 -0.08 -13.44 -13.31
N ILE A 30 0.49 -12.29 -13.68
CA ILE A 30 1.93 -12.11 -13.86
C ILE A 30 2.59 -11.65 -12.55
N ILE A 31 1.80 -11.09 -11.63
CA ILE A 31 2.25 -10.61 -10.33
C ILE A 31 2.18 -11.79 -9.34
N PRO A 32 3.30 -12.22 -8.75
CA PRO A 32 3.25 -13.30 -7.75
C PRO A 32 2.59 -12.83 -6.45
N GLY A 33 1.62 -13.61 -5.96
CA GLY A 33 0.94 -13.38 -4.68
C GLY A 33 -0.23 -12.40 -4.76
N ASP A 34 -0.70 -11.92 -3.61
CA ASP A 34 -1.78 -10.93 -3.54
C ASP A 34 -1.32 -9.58 -4.11
N ASP A 35 -2.19 -8.91 -4.85
CA ASP A 35 -1.88 -7.68 -5.57
C ASP A 35 -3.10 -6.78 -5.78
N ASP A 36 -2.86 -5.51 -6.11
CA ASP A 36 -3.89 -4.51 -6.41
C ASP A 36 -4.16 -4.34 -7.93
N GLY A 37 -3.65 -5.25 -8.76
CA GLY A 37 -3.61 -5.18 -10.21
C GLY A 37 -2.33 -4.56 -10.79
N ARG A 38 -1.42 -4.01 -9.96
CA ARG A 38 -0.17 -3.37 -10.40
C ARG A 38 1.03 -3.70 -9.52
N VAL A 39 0.84 -3.80 -8.23
CA VAL A 39 1.89 -3.99 -7.23
C VAL A 39 1.50 -5.17 -6.33
N SER A 40 2.46 -6.03 -5.99
CA SER A 40 2.24 -7.11 -5.02
C SER A 40 2.29 -6.60 -3.58
N VAL A 41 1.46 -7.12 -2.70
CA VAL A 41 1.41 -6.79 -1.27
C VAL A 41 2.77 -6.97 -0.58
N ASP A 42 3.52 -8.01 -0.94
CA ASP A 42 4.82 -8.27 -0.31
C ASP A 42 5.88 -7.22 -0.68
N LYS A 43 5.84 -6.69 -1.90
CA LYS A 43 6.79 -5.67 -2.37
C LYS A 43 6.46 -4.25 -1.92
N SER A 44 5.24 -4.00 -1.44
CA SER A 44 4.87 -2.69 -0.89
C SER A 44 5.39 -2.48 0.54
N LYS A 45 5.72 -3.56 1.25
CA LYS A 45 6.21 -3.52 2.63
C LYS A 45 7.70 -3.20 2.71
N LEU A 46 8.05 -2.35 3.67
CA LEU A 46 9.43 -2.08 4.07
C LEU A 46 9.57 -2.33 5.58
N ALA A 47 10.69 -2.91 6.00
CA ALA A 47 10.85 -3.41 7.37
C ALA A 47 10.76 -2.32 8.47
N ASN A 48 10.98 -1.05 8.13
CA ASN A 48 10.91 0.07 9.06
C ASN A 48 9.65 0.94 8.89
N MET A 49 8.62 0.45 8.19
CA MET A 49 7.33 1.13 8.17
C MET A 49 6.72 1.16 9.59
N LYS A 50 6.07 2.27 9.93
CA LYS A 50 5.45 2.48 11.24
C LYS A 50 4.18 1.65 11.42
N ASP A 51 3.37 1.61 10.36
CA ASP A 51 2.13 0.84 10.30
C ASP A 51 1.86 0.41 8.86
N PHE A 52 1.00 -0.60 8.70
CA PHE A 52 0.60 -1.15 7.42
C PHE A 52 -0.92 -1.40 7.43
N LEU A 53 -1.59 -0.92 6.39
CA LEU A 53 -3.03 -1.13 6.19
C LEU A 53 -3.27 -1.80 4.83
N LEU A 54 -3.96 -2.94 4.86
CA LEU A 54 -4.46 -3.60 3.65
C LEU A 54 -5.94 -3.27 3.48
N VAL A 55 -6.36 -2.89 2.28
CA VAL A 55 -7.77 -2.60 1.95
C VAL A 55 -8.22 -3.36 0.72
N ASP A 56 -9.50 -3.72 0.66
CA ASP A 56 -10.12 -4.37 -0.50
C ASP A 56 -10.45 -3.32 -1.59
N LYS A 57 -9.39 -2.79 -2.19
CA LYS A 57 -9.42 -1.84 -3.30
C LYS A 57 -8.42 -2.23 -4.36
N THR A 58 -8.72 -1.82 -5.59
CA THR A 58 -7.80 -1.90 -6.71
C THR A 58 -6.90 -0.69 -6.78
N HIS A 59 -5.76 -0.83 -7.48
CA HIS A 59 -4.77 0.23 -7.64
C HIS A 59 -5.40 1.57 -8.05
N THR A 60 -6.30 1.52 -9.04
CA THR A 60 -6.93 2.71 -9.61
C THR A 60 -7.83 3.44 -8.62
N PHE A 61 -8.52 2.71 -7.73
CA PHE A 61 -9.53 3.27 -6.83
C PHE A 61 -9.06 3.43 -5.39
N LEU A 62 -7.81 3.06 -5.08
CA LEU A 62 -7.24 3.12 -3.74
C LEU A 62 -7.31 4.53 -3.14
N MET A 63 -6.96 5.56 -3.92
CA MET A 63 -6.89 6.96 -3.44
C MET A 63 -8.27 7.62 -3.26
N ASP A 64 -9.31 7.13 -3.95
CA ASP A 64 -10.67 7.66 -3.87
C ASP A 64 -11.50 7.01 -2.73
N ALA A 65 -10.98 5.94 -2.12
CA ALA A 65 -11.68 5.25 -1.06
C ALA A 65 -11.69 6.08 0.23
N THR A 66 -12.88 6.35 0.77
CA THR A 66 -13.06 7.11 2.02
C THR A 66 -12.24 6.52 3.17
N GLU A 67 -12.21 5.20 3.32
CA GLU A 67 -11.42 4.51 4.36
C GLU A 67 -9.92 4.80 4.25
N VAL A 68 -9.38 4.92 3.03
CA VAL A 68 -7.97 5.23 2.79
C VAL A 68 -7.66 6.69 3.13
N GLN A 69 -8.58 7.59 2.80
CA GLN A 69 -8.45 9.01 3.12
C GLN A 69 -8.51 9.25 4.64
N GLU A 70 -9.45 8.59 5.32
CA GLU A 70 -9.61 8.65 6.78
C GLU A 70 -8.40 8.02 7.48
N ALA A 71 -7.94 6.85 7.03
CA ALA A 71 -6.73 6.21 7.56
C ALA A 71 -5.49 7.10 7.39
N SER A 72 -5.33 7.71 6.21
CA SER A 72 -4.20 8.62 5.93
C SER A 72 -4.23 9.85 6.85
N LEU A 73 -5.40 10.48 7.01
CA LEU A 73 -5.56 11.62 7.90
C LEU A 73 -5.27 11.23 9.35
N HIS A 74 -5.75 10.07 9.81
CA HIS A 74 -5.50 9.58 11.15
C HIS A 74 -4.01 9.33 11.37
N PHE A 75 -3.32 8.68 10.44
CA PHE A 75 -1.87 8.44 10.52
C PHE A 75 -1.07 9.73 10.64
N ILE A 76 -1.43 10.76 9.86
CA ILE A 76 -0.77 12.07 9.95
C ILE A 76 -0.96 12.70 11.35
N GLN A 77 -2.10 12.46 12.00
CA GLN A 77 -2.43 13.02 13.30
C GLN A 77 -1.84 12.22 14.48
N THR A 78 -1.75 10.89 14.35
CA THR A 78 -1.48 9.98 15.49
C THR A 78 -0.28 9.06 15.28
N GLY A 79 0.17 8.87 14.04
CA GLY A 79 1.21 7.92 13.67
C GLY A 79 0.73 6.47 13.49
N GLU A 80 -0.58 6.22 13.50
CA GLU A 80 -1.20 4.90 13.32
C GLU A 80 -2.37 5.00 12.33
N PHE A 81 -2.65 3.94 11.56
CA PHE A 81 -3.82 3.94 10.68
C PHE A 81 -5.11 3.69 11.45
N LEU A 82 -6.17 4.41 11.09
CA LEU A 82 -7.53 4.03 11.49
C LEU A 82 -7.89 2.73 10.76
N LYS A 83 -8.17 1.66 11.52
CA LYS A 83 -8.52 0.35 10.99
C LYS A 83 -10.04 0.20 11.08
N SER A 84 -10.69 0.09 9.92
CA SER A 84 -12.10 -0.30 9.84
C SER A 84 -12.22 -1.76 10.29
N GLU A 85 -13.20 -2.08 11.13
CA GLU A 85 -13.57 -3.47 11.45
C GLU A 85 -14.30 -4.14 10.28
#